data_AF-A0A2N6EA97-F1
#
_entry.id   AF-A0A2N6EA97-F1
#
_cell.length_a   1.000
_cell.length_b   1.000
_cell.length_c   1.000
_cell.angle_alpha   90.00
_cell.angle_beta   90.00
_cell.angle_gamma   90.00
#
_symmetry.space_group_name_H-M   'P 1'
#
loop_
_entity.id
_entity.type
_entity.pdbx_description
1 polymer ?
#
loop_
_entity_poly.entity_id
_entity_poly.type
_entity_poly.pdbx_seq_one_letter_code
_entity_poly.pdbx_strand_id
1 'polypeptide(L)'
;MKTLLTLFLVILFPVMAAATSGNLTQRDWVRNLTTGMGWDFGLPDEPDDADYLRILSGERQFFFEAENHIQPTDMVARKYLRNYGPFSGKEWVSGVARTSYAHLKCLIPVSGDYLLSTRLLGADFKFTIGNQTIEVKGEDRVFKDVEVGRFQFLAGEQEITVAIPPGGGIDSLTFYAPNLTPIAPAEGWRLDDPLEWEDLAVNTLQFLDLLEWLPRNTEAVTIEAETADLPDHAEISSANHLGHPSGGSWVRASSELTRVSISFQPPRSGVYLLSARALGNDAISLQLDESLDFSRKFGPSFTTLELGTVTLSDEEHTLVVDLPRRAGIDSLQLTPLDISQETSLALTGLDMRSGRPGGIEVDRLINLLRILAPER
;
A
#
# COMPACT_ATOMS: atom_id res chain seq x y z
N MET A 1 -13.46 -28.32 6.40
CA MET A 1 -12.25 -29.17 6.42
C MET A 1 -11.28 -28.54 7.39
N LYS A 2 -11.34 -28.96 8.66
CA LYS A 2 -10.45 -28.53 9.73
C LYS A 2 -9.41 -29.62 9.90
N THR A 3 -8.22 -29.43 9.35
CA THR A 3 -7.10 -30.34 9.52
C THR A 3 -5.81 -29.55 9.45
N LEU A 4 -5.23 -29.34 10.63
CA LEU A 4 -3.82 -29.54 10.91
C LEU A 4 -2.82 -28.72 10.06
N LEU A 5 -2.65 -27.44 10.42
CA LEU A 5 -1.39 -26.72 10.18
C LEU A 5 -0.73 -26.41 11.53
N THR A 6 -0.38 -27.46 12.27
CA THR A 6 0.56 -27.36 13.39
C THR A 6 1.90 -27.86 12.88
N LEU A 7 2.55 -27.08 12.01
CA LEU A 7 3.85 -27.43 11.46
C LEU A 7 4.96 -26.83 12.33
N PHE A 8 5.36 -27.65 13.31
CA PHE A 8 6.69 -27.76 13.93
C PHE A 8 7.75 -26.70 13.50
N LEU A 9 7.81 -25.58 14.22
CA LEU A 9 8.92 -24.63 14.16
C LEU A 9 9.90 -24.91 15.33
N VAL A 10 10.59 -26.05 15.28
CA VAL A 10 11.68 -26.36 16.22
C VAL A 10 12.89 -26.83 15.42
N ILE A 11 13.65 -25.88 14.89
CA ILE A 11 15.05 -26.13 14.48
C ILE A 11 15.92 -25.17 15.28
N LEU A 12 16.36 -25.64 16.44
CA LEU A 12 17.40 -25.04 17.27
C LEU A 12 18.76 -25.17 16.58
N PHE A 13 19.28 -24.10 15.99
CA PHE A 13 20.71 -23.96 15.73
C PHE A 13 21.35 -22.98 16.75
N PRO A 14 22.41 -23.37 17.47
CA PRO A 14 23.14 -22.45 18.32
C PRO A 14 24.16 -21.69 17.47
N VAL A 15 23.78 -20.52 16.95
CA VAL A 15 24.77 -19.52 16.52
C VAL A 15 25.03 -18.61 17.72
N MET A 16 26.21 -18.76 18.34
CA MET A 16 26.71 -17.78 19.30
C MET A 16 27.25 -16.59 18.53
N ALA A 17 26.44 -15.55 18.38
CA ALA A 17 26.90 -14.20 18.08
C ALA A 17 26.89 -13.40 19.38
N ALA A 18 27.97 -12.69 19.67
CA ALA A 18 28.07 -11.82 20.84
C ALA A 18 27.10 -10.64 20.67
N ALA A 19 25.96 -10.70 21.38
CA ALA A 19 24.98 -9.62 21.39
C ALA A 19 25.53 -8.41 22.16
N THR A 20 25.62 -7.27 21.49
CA THR A 20 25.65 -5.96 22.16
C THR A 20 24.37 -5.82 22.97
N SER A 21 24.49 -5.73 24.30
CA SER A 21 23.38 -5.66 25.26
C SER A 21 22.73 -4.27 25.30
N GLY A 22 22.45 -3.68 24.14
CA GLY A 22 21.59 -2.51 24.02
C GLY A 22 20.14 -2.96 23.99
N ASN A 23 19.26 -2.26 24.70
CA ASN A 23 17.82 -2.43 24.49
C ASN A 23 17.51 -1.97 23.07
N LEU A 24 17.06 -2.89 22.21
CA LEU A 24 16.62 -2.53 20.87
C LEU A 24 15.40 -1.62 20.96
N THR A 25 15.32 -0.69 20.02
CA THR A 25 14.19 0.23 19.83
C THR A 25 13.32 -0.23 18.67
N GLN A 26 12.12 0.33 18.56
CA GLN A 26 11.29 0.10 17.38
C GLN A 26 11.98 0.60 16.09
N ARG A 27 12.79 1.68 16.17
CA ARG A 27 13.64 2.15 15.05
C ARG A 27 14.59 1.06 14.56
N ASP A 28 15.26 0.38 15.48
CA ASP A 28 16.17 -0.71 15.13
C ASP A 28 15.41 -1.85 14.43
N TRP A 29 14.20 -2.18 14.90
CA TRP A 29 13.36 -3.19 14.27
C TRP A 29 12.91 -2.80 12.87
N VAL A 30 12.42 -1.57 12.65
CA VAL A 30 12.00 -1.07 11.34
C VAL A 30 13.14 -1.18 10.32
N ARG A 31 14.35 -0.76 10.71
CA ARG A 31 15.54 -0.85 9.86
C ARG A 31 15.94 -2.30 9.60
N ASN A 32 16.02 -3.12 10.66
CA ASN A 32 16.41 -4.53 10.54
C ASN A 32 15.41 -5.34 9.71
N LEU A 33 14.10 -5.11 9.86
CA LEU A 33 13.08 -5.76 9.05
C LEU A 33 13.26 -5.37 7.58
N THR A 34 13.35 -4.08 7.28
CA THR A 34 13.48 -3.58 5.90
C THR A 34 14.76 -4.09 5.23
N THR A 35 15.92 -3.95 5.88
CA THR A 35 17.21 -4.45 5.39
C THR A 35 17.27 -5.96 5.34
N GLY A 36 16.73 -6.63 6.35
CA GLY A 36 16.65 -8.09 6.43
C GLY A 36 15.87 -8.69 5.26
N MET A 37 14.80 -8.01 4.84
CA MET A 37 14.01 -8.38 3.67
C MET A 37 14.64 -7.93 2.34
N GLY A 38 15.71 -7.13 2.37
CA GLY A 38 16.35 -6.56 1.18
C GLY A 38 15.54 -5.43 0.53
N TRP A 39 14.60 -4.83 1.27
CA TRP A 39 13.75 -3.75 0.79
C TRP A 39 14.38 -2.36 0.91
N ASP A 40 15.51 -2.28 1.60
CA ASP A 40 16.34 -1.07 1.68
C ASP A 40 17.12 -0.80 0.38
N PHE A 41 17.15 -1.75 -0.54
CA PHE A 41 17.76 -1.61 -1.84
C PHE A 41 17.03 -0.54 -2.68
N GLY A 42 17.64 0.64 -2.83
CA GLY A 42 17.06 1.79 -3.53
C GLY A 42 16.67 2.96 -2.64
N LEU A 43 16.89 2.85 -1.33
CA LEU A 43 16.90 4.01 -0.45
C LEU A 43 18.10 4.95 -0.76
N PRO A 44 18.02 6.25 -0.39
CA PRO A 44 19.17 7.17 -0.48
C PRO A 44 20.41 6.65 0.25
N ASP A 45 21.59 7.19 -0.06
CA ASP A 45 22.85 6.81 0.61
C ASP A 45 22.79 7.04 2.14
N GLU A 46 22.03 8.04 2.58
CA GLU A 46 21.78 8.38 3.98
C GLU A 46 20.26 8.41 4.23
N PRO A 47 19.60 7.25 4.37
CA PRO A 47 18.15 7.20 4.54
C PRO A 47 17.74 7.69 5.93
N ASP A 48 16.63 8.42 5.99
CA ASP A 48 16.03 8.83 7.26
C ASP A 48 14.96 7.82 7.73
N ASP A 49 14.35 8.03 8.90
CA ASP A 49 13.34 7.09 9.40
C ASP A 49 12.05 7.09 8.55
N ALA A 50 11.72 8.21 7.91
CA ALA A 50 10.53 8.32 7.08
C ALA A 50 10.65 7.45 5.82
N ASP A 51 11.86 7.28 5.29
CA ASP A 51 12.13 6.39 4.18
C ASP A 51 11.80 4.92 4.51
N TYR A 52 12.21 4.43 5.68
CA TYR A 52 11.88 3.07 6.12
C TYR A 52 10.39 2.90 6.44
N LEU A 53 9.79 3.89 7.12
CA LEU A 53 8.37 3.87 7.43
C LEU A 53 7.51 3.88 6.17
N ARG A 54 7.91 4.60 5.11
CA ARG A 54 7.22 4.58 3.81
C ARG A 54 7.14 3.18 3.23
N ILE A 55 8.23 2.40 3.32
CA ILE A 55 8.24 1.00 2.87
C ILE A 55 7.24 0.15 3.66
N LEU A 56 7.21 0.29 4.98
CA LEU A 56 6.34 -0.51 5.85
C LEU A 56 4.88 -0.03 5.86
N SER A 57 4.63 1.24 5.55
CA SER A 57 3.29 1.84 5.54
C SER A 57 2.37 1.32 4.43
N GLY A 58 2.90 0.56 3.47
CA GLY A 58 2.15 0.10 2.31
C GLY A 58 2.09 1.12 1.16
N GLU A 59 2.22 2.42 1.45
CA GLU A 59 2.25 3.53 0.48
C GLU A 59 3.63 3.68 -0.19
N ARG A 60 3.98 2.70 -1.02
CA ARG A 60 5.29 2.63 -1.67
C ARG A 60 5.31 3.50 -2.92
N GLN A 61 5.64 4.78 -2.70
CA GLN A 61 5.99 5.71 -3.76
C GLN A 61 7.52 5.81 -3.88
N PHE A 62 8.05 5.56 -5.08
CA PHE A 62 9.45 5.76 -5.40
C PHE A 62 9.61 6.92 -6.37
N PHE A 63 10.38 7.92 -5.96
CA PHE A 63 10.58 9.16 -6.69
C PHE A 63 12.02 9.26 -7.19
N PHE A 64 12.17 9.52 -8.48
CA PHE A 64 13.46 9.59 -9.16
C PHE A 64 13.58 10.89 -9.96
N GLU A 65 14.59 11.69 -9.63
CA GLU A 65 14.96 12.90 -10.37
C GLU A 65 15.64 12.50 -11.69
N ALA A 66 15.04 12.82 -12.84
CA ALA A 66 15.49 12.29 -14.12
C ALA A 66 16.96 12.65 -14.41
N GLU A 67 17.43 13.81 -13.96
CA GLU A 67 18.82 14.26 -14.15
C GLU A 67 19.85 13.36 -13.44
N ASN A 68 19.44 12.62 -12.41
CA ASN A 68 20.31 11.71 -11.68
C ASN A 68 20.36 10.31 -12.32
N HIS A 69 19.42 9.98 -13.21
CA HIS A 69 19.24 8.63 -13.74
C HIS A 69 19.52 8.48 -15.25
N ILE A 70 19.80 9.56 -15.98
CA ILE A 70 20.25 9.50 -17.39
C ILE A 70 21.65 8.92 -17.54
N GLN A 71 21.93 8.32 -18.70
CA GLN A 71 23.26 7.82 -19.02
C GLN A 71 24.16 8.90 -19.60
N PRO A 72 25.49 8.86 -19.35
CA PRO A 72 26.44 9.82 -19.93
C PRO A 72 26.45 9.83 -21.47
N THR A 73 26.01 8.76 -22.10
CA THR A 73 25.92 8.60 -23.56
C THR A 73 24.65 9.20 -24.17
N ASP A 74 23.69 9.61 -23.35
CA ASP A 74 22.41 10.13 -23.81
C ASP A 74 22.59 11.51 -24.44
N MET A 75 22.03 11.70 -25.64
CA MET A 75 22.09 12.99 -26.35
C MET A 75 21.02 13.96 -25.83
N VAL A 76 21.04 14.23 -24.53
CA VAL A 76 20.11 15.13 -23.82
C VAL A 76 20.88 16.26 -23.16
N ALA A 77 20.21 17.34 -22.80
CA ALA A 77 20.79 18.46 -22.07
C ALA A 77 20.19 18.55 -20.67
N ARG A 78 20.99 18.86 -19.66
CA ARG A 78 20.48 19.23 -18.33
C ARG A 78 20.22 20.74 -18.28
N LYS A 79 19.10 21.15 -17.72
CA LYS A 79 18.69 22.56 -17.61
C LYS A 79 18.24 22.88 -16.20
N TYR A 80 18.49 24.11 -15.75
CA TYR A 80 18.10 24.61 -14.43
C TYR A 80 17.14 25.81 -14.52
N LEU A 81 16.62 26.09 -15.73
CA LEU A 81 15.77 27.26 -15.97
C LEU A 81 14.37 27.04 -15.38
N ARG A 82 13.95 27.95 -14.50
CA ARG A 82 12.66 27.91 -13.76
C ARG A 82 11.49 28.60 -14.49
N ASN A 83 11.68 29.00 -15.76
CA ASN A 83 10.69 29.73 -16.53
C ASN A 83 9.51 28.86 -17.03
N TYR A 84 9.56 27.54 -16.80
CA TYR A 84 8.52 26.57 -17.16
C TYR A 84 7.75 26.05 -15.94
N GLY A 85 7.70 26.84 -14.87
CA GLY A 85 7.10 26.46 -13.59
C GLY A 85 8.08 25.77 -12.64
N PRO A 86 7.58 25.32 -11.47
CA PRO A 86 8.39 24.57 -10.51
C PRO A 86 8.70 23.18 -11.06
N PHE A 87 9.99 22.85 -11.02
CA PHE A 87 10.56 21.54 -11.28
C PHE A 87 11.28 21.07 -9.99
N SER A 88 11.41 19.76 -9.79
CA SER A 88 12.04 19.14 -8.63
C SER A 88 13.57 19.21 -8.70
N GLY A 89 14.26 18.74 -7.67
CA GLY A 89 15.72 18.63 -7.72
C GLY A 89 16.48 19.91 -8.03
N LYS A 90 17.55 19.75 -8.84
CA LYS A 90 18.47 20.84 -9.20
C LYS A 90 18.37 21.20 -10.68
N GLU A 91 18.09 20.21 -11.52
CA GLU A 91 18.04 20.32 -12.97
C GLU A 91 16.91 19.46 -13.52
N TRP A 92 16.65 19.55 -14.81
CA TRP A 92 15.74 18.65 -15.52
C TRP A 92 16.34 18.27 -16.88
N VAL A 93 15.88 17.16 -17.45
CA VAL A 93 16.42 16.57 -18.67
C VAL A 93 15.65 17.10 -19.88
N SER A 94 16.35 17.69 -20.84
CA SER A 94 15.78 18.31 -22.04
C SER A 94 16.20 17.60 -23.32
N GLY A 95 15.26 17.47 -24.24
CA GLY A 95 15.55 17.19 -25.65
C GLY A 95 16.29 18.36 -26.29
N VAL A 96 17.16 18.06 -27.26
CA VAL A 96 17.93 19.08 -28.00
C VAL A 96 17.16 19.53 -29.27
N ALA A 97 17.86 19.74 -30.40
CA ALA A 97 17.25 20.21 -31.65
C ALA A 97 16.43 19.16 -32.41
N ARG A 98 16.53 17.88 -32.03
CA ARG A 98 15.81 16.73 -32.60
C ARG A 98 15.35 15.83 -31.46
N THR A 99 14.50 14.85 -31.75
CA THR A 99 14.14 13.83 -30.75
C THR A 99 15.39 13.20 -30.16
N SER A 100 15.51 13.29 -28.84
CA SER A 100 16.61 12.74 -28.06
C SER A 100 16.11 11.50 -27.32
N TYR A 101 17.02 10.56 -27.02
CA TYR A 101 16.70 9.38 -26.24
C TYR A 101 17.42 9.47 -24.90
N ALA A 102 16.65 9.38 -23.82
CA ALA A 102 17.15 9.23 -22.46
C ALA A 102 16.96 7.77 -22.02
N HIS A 103 18.00 7.15 -21.49
CA HIS A 103 17.93 5.82 -20.90
C HIS A 103 18.00 5.99 -19.38
N LEU A 104 16.84 5.96 -18.75
CA LEU A 104 16.66 6.22 -17.33
C LEU A 104 16.78 4.90 -16.57
N LYS A 105 17.85 4.76 -15.78
CA LYS A 105 18.07 3.58 -14.94
C LYS A 105 17.54 3.85 -13.54
N CYS A 106 16.39 3.27 -13.22
CA CYS A 106 15.73 3.40 -11.93
C CYS A 106 15.87 2.11 -11.13
N LEU A 107 16.01 2.22 -9.82
CA LEU A 107 16.17 1.05 -8.95
C LEU A 107 14.84 0.73 -8.28
N ILE A 108 14.20 -0.37 -8.66
CA ILE A 108 12.91 -0.78 -8.09
C ILE A 108 13.17 -1.75 -6.93
N PRO A 109 12.80 -1.43 -5.67
CA PRO A 109 13.16 -2.27 -4.53
C PRO A 109 12.41 -3.61 -4.49
N VAL A 110 11.16 -3.62 -4.94
CA VAL A 110 10.27 -4.79 -4.87
C VAL A 110 9.54 -4.99 -6.20
N SER A 111 9.44 -6.23 -6.67
CA SER A 111 8.64 -6.54 -7.87
C SER A 111 7.16 -6.17 -7.67
N GLY A 112 6.45 -5.82 -8.73
CA GLY A 112 5.02 -5.51 -8.64
C GLY A 112 4.46 -4.80 -9.86
N ASP A 113 3.15 -4.59 -9.87
CA ASP A 113 2.45 -3.78 -10.88
C ASP A 113 2.41 -2.30 -10.45
N TYR A 114 3.33 -1.49 -10.98
CA TYR A 114 3.45 -0.10 -10.61
C TYR A 114 2.67 0.80 -11.57
N LEU A 115 1.97 1.78 -11.01
CA LEU A 115 1.56 2.96 -11.77
C LEU A 115 2.77 3.89 -11.92
N LEU A 116 3.19 4.14 -13.16
CA LEU A 116 4.23 5.11 -13.47
C LEU A 116 3.61 6.46 -13.83
N SER A 117 4.00 7.50 -13.10
CA SER A 117 3.75 8.90 -13.43
C SER A 117 5.07 9.62 -13.68
N THR A 118 5.03 10.70 -14.43
CA THR A 118 6.22 11.49 -14.76
C THR A 118 5.85 12.95 -14.92
N ARG A 119 6.80 13.83 -14.62
CA ARG A 119 6.62 15.27 -14.74
C ARG A 119 7.25 15.79 -16.03
N LEU A 120 6.41 16.21 -16.98
CA LEU A 120 6.81 16.49 -18.37
C LEU A 120 6.52 17.93 -18.82
N LEU A 121 7.37 18.41 -19.73
CA LEU A 121 7.22 19.65 -20.49
C LEU A 121 7.22 19.32 -21.99
N GLY A 122 6.20 19.77 -22.73
CA GLY A 122 6.02 19.50 -24.16
C GLY A 122 5.13 18.29 -24.46
N ALA A 123 4.91 18.04 -25.76
CA ALA A 123 4.03 16.98 -26.25
C ALA A 123 4.78 15.89 -27.03
N ASP A 124 4.14 14.73 -27.21
CA ASP A 124 4.62 13.62 -28.06
C ASP A 124 5.86 12.88 -27.54
N PHE A 125 5.89 12.63 -26.23
CA PHE A 125 6.87 11.73 -25.62
C PHE A 125 6.53 10.27 -25.94
N LYS A 126 7.55 9.42 -26.07
CA LYS A 126 7.37 7.96 -26.14
C LYS A 126 8.19 7.29 -25.05
N PHE A 127 7.51 6.56 -24.17
CA PHE A 127 8.12 5.75 -23.12
C PHE A 127 8.18 4.31 -23.60
N THR A 128 9.36 3.72 -23.58
CA THR A 128 9.57 2.29 -23.82
C THR A 128 9.98 1.63 -22.52
N ILE A 129 9.12 0.73 -22.03
CA ILE A 129 9.26 0.02 -20.76
C ILE A 129 9.08 -1.46 -21.06
N GLY A 130 10.15 -2.25 -20.87
CA GLY A 130 10.18 -3.63 -21.33
C GLY A 130 9.94 -3.74 -22.84
N ASN A 131 8.85 -4.39 -23.24
CA ASN A 131 8.43 -4.54 -24.64
C ASN A 131 7.28 -3.61 -25.06
N GLN A 132 6.86 -2.69 -24.19
CA GLN A 132 5.73 -1.80 -24.42
C GLN A 132 6.24 -0.40 -24.75
N THR A 133 5.62 0.25 -25.72
CA THR A 133 5.84 1.67 -26.03
C THR A 133 4.53 2.42 -25.88
N ILE A 134 4.52 3.42 -25.00
CA ILE A 134 3.36 4.27 -24.73
C ILE A 134 3.67 5.71 -25.14
N GLU A 135 2.72 6.35 -25.81
CA GLU A 135 2.80 7.76 -26.16
C GLU A 135 2.08 8.60 -25.10
N VAL A 136 2.77 9.61 -24.56
CA VAL A 136 2.22 10.50 -23.53
C VAL A 136 2.44 11.95 -23.91
N LYS A 137 1.60 12.83 -23.36
CA LYS A 137 1.63 14.27 -23.65
C LYS A 137 1.67 15.06 -22.35
N GLY A 138 2.72 15.85 -22.18
CA GLY A 138 2.77 16.92 -21.18
C GLY A 138 2.09 18.19 -21.70
N GLU A 139 2.42 19.32 -21.08
CA GLU A 139 1.96 20.64 -21.51
C GLU A 139 3.11 21.46 -22.10
N ASP A 140 2.83 22.26 -23.13
CA ASP A 140 3.87 22.95 -23.93
C ASP A 140 4.69 24.00 -23.16
N ARG A 141 4.17 24.53 -22.04
CA ARG A 141 4.73 25.72 -21.38
C ARG A 141 4.98 25.55 -19.90
N VAL A 142 4.51 24.46 -19.31
CA VAL A 142 4.63 24.20 -17.89
C VAL A 142 4.83 22.72 -17.65
N PHE A 143 5.63 22.40 -16.64
CA PHE A 143 5.73 21.03 -16.16
C PHE A 143 4.41 20.55 -15.58
N LYS A 144 4.01 19.34 -15.98
CA LYS A 144 2.79 18.69 -15.47
C LYS A 144 3.05 17.23 -15.18
N ASP A 145 2.44 16.73 -14.12
CA ASP A 145 2.42 15.32 -13.79
C ASP A 145 1.47 14.60 -14.75
N VAL A 146 1.99 13.59 -15.43
CA VAL A 146 1.30 12.80 -16.46
C VAL A 146 1.45 11.34 -16.12
N GLU A 147 0.32 10.66 -16.04
CA GLU A 147 0.27 9.21 -15.92
C GLU A 147 0.75 8.56 -17.23
N VAL A 148 1.76 7.70 -17.13
CA VAL A 148 2.25 6.89 -18.27
C VAL A 148 1.45 5.61 -18.40
N GLY A 149 1.15 4.97 -17.28
CA GLY A 149 0.35 3.75 -17.21
C GLY A 149 0.85 2.79 -16.14
N ARG A 150 0.25 1.59 -16.11
CA ARG A 150 0.62 0.50 -15.19
C ARG A 150 1.52 -0.52 -15.86
N PHE A 151 2.60 -0.91 -15.18
CA PHE A 151 3.58 -1.84 -15.70
C PHE A 151 4.08 -2.78 -14.61
N GLN A 152 4.28 -4.05 -14.97
CA GLN A 152 4.99 -5.00 -14.13
C GLN A 152 6.49 -4.69 -14.13
N PHE A 153 7.05 -4.33 -12.97
CA PHE A 153 8.49 -4.23 -12.76
C PHE A 153 8.99 -5.40 -11.91
N LEU A 154 10.23 -5.81 -12.18
CA LEU A 154 10.97 -6.71 -11.30
C LEU A 154 11.77 -5.88 -10.30
N ALA A 155 11.99 -6.42 -9.11
CA ALA A 155 12.99 -5.88 -8.19
C ALA A 155 14.37 -5.83 -8.87
N GLY A 156 15.11 -4.75 -8.65
CA GLY A 156 16.41 -4.51 -9.27
C GLY A 156 16.46 -3.26 -10.15
N GLU A 157 17.57 -3.10 -10.87
CA GLU A 157 17.74 -2.01 -11.84
C GLU A 157 16.82 -2.23 -13.04
N GLN A 158 16.01 -1.22 -13.35
CA GLN A 158 15.07 -1.19 -14.48
C GLN A 158 15.47 -0.05 -15.40
N GLU A 159 15.45 -0.30 -16.72
CA GLU A 159 15.74 0.72 -17.73
C GLU A 159 14.45 1.15 -18.41
N ILE A 160 14.23 2.47 -18.43
CA ILE A 160 13.14 3.11 -19.17
C ILE A 160 13.77 3.98 -20.25
N THR A 161 13.47 3.67 -21.51
CA THR A 161 13.92 4.51 -22.63
C THR A 161 12.85 5.54 -22.95
N VAL A 162 13.21 6.82 -22.96
CA VAL A 162 12.27 7.90 -23.28
C VAL A 162 12.74 8.65 -24.51
N ALA A 163 11.88 8.67 -25.54
CA ALA A 163 12.04 9.56 -26.68
C ALA A 163 11.49 10.94 -26.31
N ILE A 164 12.40 11.89 -26.07
CA ILE A 164 12.11 13.27 -25.70
C ILE A 164 11.99 14.11 -26.97
N PRO A 165 10.84 14.77 -27.21
CA PRO A 165 10.65 15.63 -28.38
C PRO A 165 11.58 16.84 -28.34
N PRO A 166 11.84 17.50 -29.49
CA PRO A 166 12.64 18.74 -29.52
C PRO A 166 12.04 19.80 -28.59
N GLY A 167 12.86 20.35 -27.69
CA GLY A 167 12.42 21.36 -26.72
C GLY A 167 11.59 20.82 -25.55
N GLY A 168 11.22 19.54 -25.55
CA GLY A 168 10.55 18.91 -24.40
C GLY A 168 11.51 18.64 -23.24
N GLY A 169 10.94 18.38 -22.07
CA GLY A 169 11.67 18.07 -20.86
C GLY A 169 11.01 17.01 -19.98
N ILE A 170 11.84 16.26 -19.26
CA ILE A 170 11.46 15.35 -18.18
C ILE A 170 12.13 15.85 -16.91
N ASP A 171 11.34 16.03 -15.87
CA ASP A 171 11.82 16.44 -14.55
C ASP A 171 12.04 15.21 -13.67
N SER A 172 10.99 14.41 -13.46
CA SER A 172 11.04 13.25 -12.56
C SER A 172 10.15 12.10 -13.01
N LEU A 173 10.37 10.95 -12.38
CA LEU A 173 9.58 9.74 -12.48
C LEU A 173 9.11 9.35 -11.09
N THR A 174 7.84 8.99 -10.99
CA THR A 174 7.21 8.52 -9.77
C THR A 174 6.56 7.17 -10.02
N PHE A 175 6.99 6.16 -9.28
CA PHE A 175 6.43 4.82 -9.32
C PHE A 175 5.57 4.63 -8.08
N TYR A 176 4.28 4.37 -8.28
CA TYR A 176 3.35 4.02 -7.21
C TYR A 176 3.15 2.51 -7.24
N ALA A 177 3.66 1.80 -6.23
CA ALA A 177 3.46 0.36 -6.12
C ALA A 177 1.99 0.04 -5.76
N PRO A 178 1.54 -1.21 -5.94
CA PRO A 178 0.32 -1.66 -5.28
C PRO A 178 0.49 -1.48 -3.77
N ASN A 179 -0.53 -0.95 -3.13
CA ASN A 179 -0.55 -0.81 -1.69
C ASN A 179 -0.50 -2.20 -1.06
N LEU A 180 0.43 -2.38 -0.13
CA LEU A 180 0.48 -3.57 0.71
C LEU A 180 -0.22 -3.25 2.02
N THR A 181 -0.71 -4.29 2.69
CA THR A 181 -1.15 -4.15 4.08
C THR A 181 -0.01 -3.53 4.90
N PRO A 182 -0.23 -2.39 5.56
CA PRO A 182 0.78 -1.76 6.38
C PRO A 182 1.31 -2.72 7.46
N ILE A 183 2.61 -2.66 7.73
CA ILE A 183 3.25 -3.33 8.85
C ILE A 183 3.53 -2.28 9.91
N ALA A 184 2.81 -2.36 11.02
CA ALA A 184 2.93 -1.46 12.15
C ALA A 184 2.42 -2.11 13.44
N PRO A 185 2.98 -1.74 14.60
CA PRO A 185 2.38 -2.06 15.88
C PRO A 185 0.92 -1.62 15.96
N ALA A 186 0.13 -2.23 16.85
CA ALA A 186 -1.30 -1.94 16.99
C ALA A 186 -1.59 -0.46 17.33
N GLU A 187 -0.67 0.21 18.05
CA GLU A 187 -0.75 1.64 18.38
C GLU A 187 0.06 2.54 17.42
N GLY A 188 0.55 2.00 16.31
CA GLY A 188 1.47 2.69 15.40
C GLY A 188 2.92 2.70 15.88
N TRP A 189 3.80 3.29 15.06
CA TRP A 189 5.23 3.33 15.33
C TRP A 189 5.61 4.42 16.33
N ARG A 190 6.35 4.05 17.37
CA ARG A 190 7.04 4.94 18.32
C ARG A 190 8.52 4.61 18.29
N LEU A 191 9.22 5.19 17.32
CA LEU A 191 10.57 4.76 16.93
C LEU A 191 11.60 4.74 18.07
N ASP A 192 11.47 5.65 19.04
CA ASP A 192 12.39 5.76 20.18
C ASP A 192 11.98 4.89 21.38
N ASP A 193 10.79 4.29 21.33
CA ASP A 193 10.34 3.37 22.37
C ASP A 193 11.10 2.04 22.25
N PRO A 194 11.31 1.35 23.39
CA PRO A 194 11.89 0.02 23.39
C PRO A 194 11.05 -0.96 22.56
N LEU A 195 11.73 -1.86 21.85
CA LEU A 195 11.10 -2.94 21.13
C LEU A 195 10.52 -3.96 22.11
N GLU A 196 9.23 -4.25 21.99
CA GLU A 196 8.53 -5.24 22.80
C GLU A 196 8.20 -6.51 21.97
N TRP A 197 7.95 -7.63 22.66
CA TRP A 197 7.58 -8.89 22.00
C TRP A 197 6.25 -8.79 21.24
N GLU A 198 5.33 -7.97 21.74
CA GLU A 198 4.06 -7.69 21.08
C GLU A 198 4.25 -7.03 19.72
N ASP A 199 5.18 -6.07 19.61
CA ASP A 199 5.52 -5.42 18.34
C ASP A 199 5.98 -6.44 17.29
N LEU A 200 6.86 -7.37 17.69
CA LEU A 200 7.36 -8.42 16.81
C LEU A 200 6.25 -9.37 16.39
N ALA A 201 5.36 -9.75 17.30
CA ALA A 201 4.26 -10.66 17.02
C ALA A 201 3.26 -10.06 16.04
N VAL A 202 2.80 -8.84 16.30
CA VAL A 202 1.84 -8.14 15.43
C VAL A 202 2.42 -7.92 14.03
N ASN A 203 3.65 -7.42 13.95
CA ASN A 203 4.31 -7.19 12.66
C ASN A 203 4.53 -8.50 11.89
N THR A 204 4.81 -9.61 12.59
CA THR A 204 4.91 -10.94 11.97
C THR A 204 3.58 -11.40 11.39
N LEU A 205 2.47 -11.21 12.11
CA LEU A 205 1.14 -11.56 11.61
C LEU A 205 0.76 -10.74 10.37
N GLN A 206 1.03 -9.42 10.38
CA GLN A 206 0.82 -8.54 9.23
C GLN A 206 1.69 -8.94 8.04
N PHE A 207 2.98 -9.21 8.28
CA PHE A 207 3.92 -9.60 7.23
C PHE A 207 3.52 -10.92 6.56
N LEU A 208 3.06 -11.90 7.33
CA LEU A 208 2.65 -13.22 6.84
C LEU A 208 1.18 -13.29 6.39
N ASP A 209 0.45 -12.18 6.42
CA ASP A 209 -0.99 -12.12 6.09
C ASP A 209 -1.85 -13.10 6.94
N LEU A 210 -1.53 -13.19 8.24
CA LEU A 210 -2.18 -14.10 9.19
C LEU A 210 -3.21 -13.42 10.10
N LEU A 211 -3.50 -12.14 9.88
CA LEU A 211 -4.44 -11.39 10.73
C LEU A 211 -5.85 -11.99 10.73
N GLU A 212 -6.29 -12.61 9.64
CA GLU A 212 -7.62 -13.26 9.56
C GLU A 212 -7.78 -14.46 10.50
N TRP A 213 -6.67 -14.97 11.04
CA TRP A 213 -6.62 -16.11 11.96
C TRP A 213 -6.81 -15.68 13.42
N LEU A 214 -6.78 -14.37 13.69
CA LEU A 214 -7.04 -13.86 15.02
C LEU A 214 -8.49 -14.15 15.44
N PRO A 215 -8.73 -14.46 16.73
CA PRO A 215 -10.08 -14.62 17.25
C PRO A 215 -10.91 -13.35 17.05
N ARG A 216 -12.17 -13.52 16.67
CA ARG A 216 -13.12 -12.41 16.55
C ARG A 216 -13.67 -12.06 17.92
N ASN A 217 -13.71 -10.77 18.24
CA ASN A 217 -14.46 -10.27 19.37
C ASN A 217 -15.94 -10.10 18.96
N THR A 218 -16.86 -10.23 19.91
CA THR A 218 -18.31 -10.28 19.65
C THR A 218 -18.95 -8.91 19.41
N GLU A 219 -18.25 -7.83 19.73
CA GLU A 219 -18.75 -6.45 19.65
C GLU A 219 -18.48 -5.84 18.27
N ALA A 220 -19.23 -6.30 17.26
CA ALA A 220 -19.15 -5.70 15.93
C ALA A 220 -19.85 -4.33 15.89
N VAL A 221 -19.24 -3.37 15.21
CA VAL A 221 -19.82 -2.04 14.95
C VAL A 221 -20.38 -2.03 13.52
N THR A 222 -21.61 -1.54 13.38
CA THR A 222 -22.25 -1.35 12.08
C THR A 222 -22.23 0.12 11.72
N ILE A 223 -21.78 0.42 10.49
CA ILE A 223 -21.85 1.74 9.86
C ILE A 223 -22.88 1.66 8.75
N GLU A 224 -23.98 2.36 8.90
CA GLU A 224 -25.07 2.37 7.92
C GLU A 224 -24.70 3.27 6.73
N ALA A 225 -24.91 2.79 5.50
CA ALA A 225 -24.50 3.53 4.31
C ALA A 225 -25.34 4.78 4.07
N GLU A 226 -26.58 4.84 4.56
CA GLU A 226 -27.45 6.01 4.41
C GLU A 226 -26.97 7.25 5.17
N THR A 227 -25.94 7.14 6.01
CA THR A 227 -25.28 8.29 6.64
C THR A 227 -24.18 8.90 5.78
N ALA A 228 -23.89 8.31 4.62
CA ALA A 228 -22.85 8.75 3.69
C ALA A 228 -23.19 10.08 3.01
N ASP A 229 -22.15 10.77 2.53
CA ASP A 229 -22.31 11.89 1.62
C ASP A 229 -22.70 11.36 0.22
N LEU A 230 -23.90 11.73 -0.23
CA LEU A 230 -24.49 11.20 -1.45
C LEU A 230 -24.25 12.14 -2.65
N PRO A 231 -23.66 11.64 -3.75
CA PRO A 231 -23.63 12.38 -5.01
C PRO A 231 -25.01 12.40 -5.68
N ASP A 232 -25.16 13.23 -6.71
CA ASP A 232 -26.42 13.44 -7.47
C ASP A 232 -27.05 12.15 -8.05
N HIS A 233 -26.28 11.07 -8.22
CA HIS A 233 -26.74 9.80 -8.81
C HIS A 233 -26.99 8.67 -7.81
N ALA A 234 -26.73 8.92 -6.52
CA ALA A 234 -27.04 8.00 -5.43
C ALA A 234 -28.43 8.28 -4.86
N GLU A 235 -29.17 7.22 -4.52
CA GLU A 235 -30.50 7.32 -3.91
C GLU A 235 -30.54 6.52 -2.61
N ILE A 236 -31.15 7.07 -1.57
CA ILE A 236 -31.55 6.30 -0.38
C ILE A 236 -32.85 5.56 -0.71
N SER A 237 -32.86 4.25 -0.47
CA SER A 237 -34.01 3.39 -0.67
C SER A 237 -34.35 2.66 0.62
N SER A 238 -35.65 2.56 0.94
CA SER A 238 -36.17 1.74 2.03
C SER A 238 -36.79 0.42 1.51
N ALA A 239 -36.54 0.08 0.24
CA ALA A 239 -37.11 -1.10 -0.38
C ALA A 239 -36.53 -2.38 0.24
N ASN A 240 -37.42 -3.27 0.71
CA ASN A 240 -37.08 -4.48 1.47
C ASN A 240 -37.29 -5.80 0.69
N HIS A 241 -37.78 -5.72 -0.56
CA HIS A 241 -38.03 -6.91 -1.39
C HIS A 241 -36.74 -7.62 -1.86
N LEU A 242 -35.58 -6.99 -1.68
CA LEU A 242 -34.25 -7.55 -1.98
C LEU A 242 -33.50 -8.03 -0.72
N GLY A 243 -34.18 -8.03 0.44
CA GLY A 243 -33.63 -8.28 1.77
C GLY A 243 -33.97 -7.13 2.72
N HIS A 244 -33.95 -7.39 4.03
CA HIS A 244 -34.17 -6.36 5.04
C HIS A 244 -32.87 -5.56 5.25
N PRO A 245 -32.88 -4.23 5.01
CA PRO A 245 -31.75 -3.36 5.33
C PRO A 245 -31.52 -3.28 6.85
N SER A 246 -30.28 -3.09 7.31
CA SER A 246 -29.96 -3.06 8.75
C SER A 246 -30.54 -1.84 9.46
N GLY A 247 -30.35 -0.64 8.90
CA GLY A 247 -30.90 0.63 9.38
C GLY A 247 -32.32 0.93 8.88
N GLY A 248 -32.90 0.04 8.07
CA GLY A 248 -34.19 0.22 7.39
C GLY A 248 -34.11 1.01 6.07
N SER A 249 -32.94 1.56 5.75
CA SER A 249 -32.63 2.17 4.45
C SER A 249 -31.28 1.65 3.93
N TRP A 250 -30.97 1.94 2.67
CA TRP A 250 -29.70 1.60 2.03
C TRP A 250 -29.43 2.57 0.87
N VAL A 251 -28.18 2.66 0.45
CA VAL A 251 -27.76 3.52 -0.66
C VAL A 251 -27.64 2.71 -1.93
N ARG A 252 -28.19 3.23 -3.04
CA ARG A 252 -28.15 2.56 -4.34
C ARG A 252 -27.72 3.48 -5.46
N ALA A 253 -27.06 2.92 -6.45
CA ALA A 253 -26.86 3.56 -7.74
C ALA A 253 -28.15 3.51 -8.58
N SER A 254 -28.48 4.62 -9.22
CA SER A 254 -29.66 4.73 -10.09
C SER A 254 -29.44 4.04 -11.46
N SER A 255 -29.19 4.80 -12.52
CA SER A 255 -28.95 4.30 -13.88
C SER A 255 -27.49 4.28 -14.31
N GLU A 256 -26.59 4.87 -13.54
CA GLU A 256 -25.18 5.03 -13.88
C GLU A 256 -24.28 4.55 -12.74
N LEU A 257 -22.99 4.38 -13.02
CA LEU A 257 -22.00 4.12 -11.97
C LEU A 257 -21.99 5.32 -11.02
N THR A 258 -22.02 5.04 -9.72
CA THR A 258 -22.11 6.06 -8.69
C THR A 258 -21.05 5.84 -7.64
N ARG A 259 -20.30 6.89 -7.31
CA ARG A 259 -19.24 6.88 -6.29
C ARG A 259 -19.77 7.45 -4.98
N VAL A 260 -19.88 6.62 -3.94
CA VAL A 260 -20.36 7.01 -2.61
C VAL A 260 -19.19 7.10 -1.65
N SER A 261 -19.18 8.10 -0.75
CA SER A 261 -18.13 8.26 0.27
C SER A 261 -18.72 8.05 1.67
N ILE A 262 -18.27 7.01 2.36
CA ILE A 262 -18.71 6.66 3.71
C ILE A 262 -17.59 7.01 4.70
N SER A 263 -17.77 8.08 5.46
CA SER A 263 -16.86 8.44 6.55
C SER A 263 -17.27 7.76 7.86
N PHE A 264 -16.31 7.22 8.59
CA PHE A 264 -16.57 6.53 9.86
C PHE A 264 -15.36 6.60 10.79
N GLN A 265 -15.62 6.52 12.09
CA GLN A 265 -14.59 6.46 13.13
C GLN A 265 -14.71 5.13 13.89
N PRO A 266 -13.67 4.27 13.90
CA PRO A 266 -13.64 3.07 14.72
C PRO A 266 -13.76 3.41 16.21
N PRO A 267 -14.33 2.51 17.04
CA PRO A 267 -14.47 2.77 18.47
C PRO A 267 -13.13 2.87 19.21
N ARG A 268 -12.06 2.30 18.62
CA ARG A 268 -10.67 2.35 19.09
C ARG A 268 -9.72 1.94 17.98
N SER A 269 -8.46 2.32 18.08
CA SER A 269 -7.39 1.78 17.22
C SER A 269 -7.28 0.26 17.37
N GLY A 270 -7.04 -0.45 16.27
CA GLY A 270 -6.83 -1.89 16.29
C GLY A 270 -7.05 -2.57 14.94
N VAL A 271 -7.07 -3.90 14.96
CA VAL A 271 -7.31 -4.72 13.77
C VAL A 271 -8.77 -5.15 13.71
N TYR A 272 -9.40 -4.96 12.56
CA TYR A 272 -10.79 -5.27 12.30
C TYR A 272 -10.92 -6.19 11.09
N LEU A 273 -11.84 -7.14 11.17
CA LEU A 273 -12.40 -7.78 10.00
C LEU A 273 -13.47 -6.85 9.41
N LEU A 274 -13.20 -6.31 8.22
CA LEU A 274 -14.12 -5.47 7.48
C LEU A 274 -15.03 -6.35 6.64
N SER A 275 -16.34 -6.20 6.84
CA SER A 275 -17.37 -6.82 6.00
C SER A 275 -18.26 -5.76 5.41
N ALA A 276 -18.78 -5.99 4.21
CA ALA A 276 -19.80 -5.14 3.60
C ALA A 276 -21.07 -5.95 3.39
N ARG A 277 -22.20 -5.31 3.60
CA ARG A 277 -23.52 -5.80 3.25
C ARG A 277 -24.02 -5.02 2.05
N ALA A 278 -24.13 -5.68 0.91
CA ALA A 278 -24.43 -5.03 -0.35
C ALA A 278 -25.19 -5.96 -1.30
N LEU A 279 -25.62 -5.41 -2.44
CA LEU A 279 -26.20 -6.14 -3.57
C LEU A 279 -25.69 -5.55 -4.89
N GLY A 280 -25.51 -6.41 -5.90
CA GLY A 280 -25.00 -6.04 -7.21
C GLY A 280 -24.62 -7.27 -8.03
N ASN A 281 -25.03 -7.30 -9.31
CA ASN A 281 -24.66 -8.37 -10.23
C ASN A 281 -23.24 -8.21 -10.78
N ASP A 282 -22.76 -6.98 -10.85
CA ASP A 282 -21.40 -6.62 -11.19
C ASP A 282 -20.56 -6.45 -9.90
N ALA A 283 -19.25 -6.46 -10.04
CA ALA A 283 -18.35 -6.25 -8.90
C ALA A 283 -18.47 -4.81 -8.39
N ILE A 284 -18.59 -4.66 -7.07
CA ILE A 284 -18.49 -3.39 -6.38
C ILE A 284 -17.03 -3.21 -5.98
N SER A 285 -16.45 -2.06 -6.32
CA SER A 285 -15.10 -1.68 -5.89
C SER A 285 -15.21 -0.78 -4.67
N LEU A 286 -14.39 -1.06 -3.66
CA LEU A 286 -14.32 -0.28 -2.42
C LEU A 286 -12.86 0.10 -2.18
N GLN A 287 -12.60 1.35 -1.83
CA GLN A 287 -11.27 1.87 -1.55
C GLN A 287 -11.28 2.53 -0.17
N LEU A 288 -10.49 2.02 0.76
CA LEU A 288 -10.34 2.54 2.11
C LEU A 288 -9.10 3.44 2.17
N ASP A 289 -9.30 4.69 2.61
CA ASP A 289 -8.26 5.71 2.82
C ASP A 289 -7.32 5.86 1.61
N GLU A 290 -7.88 5.85 0.40
CA GLU A 290 -7.15 5.94 -0.88
C GLU A 290 -6.12 4.82 -1.14
N SER A 291 -5.96 3.88 -0.20
CA SER A 291 -4.86 2.93 -0.20
C SER A 291 -5.32 1.48 -0.37
N LEU A 292 -6.32 1.02 0.37
CA LEU A 292 -6.71 -0.38 0.38
C LEU A 292 -7.90 -0.64 -0.53
N ASP A 293 -7.65 -1.34 -1.64
CA ASP A 293 -8.67 -1.70 -2.62
C ASP A 293 -9.29 -3.08 -2.37
N PHE A 294 -10.61 -3.14 -2.43
CA PHE A 294 -11.41 -4.35 -2.40
C PHE A 294 -12.30 -4.42 -3.63
N SER A 295 -12.49 -5.63 -4.17
CA SER A 295 -13.49 -5.87 -5.22
C SER A 295 -14.25 -7.15 -4.93
N ARG A 296 -15.59 -7.06 -4.83
CA ARG A 296 -16.46 -8.18 -4.48
C ARG A 296 -17.76 -8.16 -5.27
N LYS A 297 -18.28 -9.35 -5.56
CA LYS A 297 -19.59 -9.55 -6.19
C LYS A 297 -20.58 -10.10 -5.15
N PHE A 298 -21.65 -9.35 -4.88
CA PHE A 298 -22.60 -9.66 -3.80
C PHE A 298 -23.84 -10.45 -4.27
N GLY A 299 -24.19 -10.36 -5.55
CA GLY A 299 -25.37 -11.01 -6.12
C GLY A 299 -26.63 -10.13 -6.11
N PRO A 300 -27.79 -10.65 -6.53
CA PRO A 300 -28.99 -9.86 -6.77
C PRO A 300 -29.77 -9.46 -5.51
N SER A 301 -29.37 -9.95 -4.33
CA SER A 301 -30.02 -9.70 -3.03
C SER A 301 -28.97 -9.40 -1.98
N PHE A 302 -29.37 -8.75 -0.89
CA PHE A 302 -28.44 -8.38 0.19
C PHE A 302 -27.71 -9.59 0.75
N THR A 303 -26.38 -9.51 0.68
CA THR A 303 -25.47 -10.50 1.24
C THR A 303 -24.38 -9.76 2.00
N THR A 304 -23.99 -10.29 3.15
CA THR A 304 -22.81 -9.82 3.88
C THR A 304 -21.61 -10.65 3.43
N LEU A 305 -20.57 -10.00 2.91
CA LEU A 305 -19.33 -10.63 2.52
C LEU A 305 -18.16 -9.99 3.27
N GLU A 306 -17.20 -10.82 3.65
CA GLU A 306 -15.93 -10.39 4.24
C GLU A 306 -15.06 -9.78 3.13
N LEU A 307 -14.59 -8.56 3.35
CA LEU A 307 -13.69 -7.86 2.44
C LEU A 307 -12.25 -8.24 2.73
N GLY A 308 -11.86 -8.24 4.01
CA GLY A 308 -10.53 -8.58 4.48
C GLY A 308 -10.28 -8.05 5.89
N THR A 309 -9.06 -8.22 6.37
CA THR A 309 -8.60 -7.60 7.62
C THR A 309 -7.96 -6.26 7.34
N VAL A 310 -8.20 -5.29 8.21
CA VAL A 310 -7.68 -3.92 8.12
C VAL A 310 -7.18 -3.47 9.50
N THR A 311 -6.09 -2.70 9.52
CA THR A 311 -5.63 -1.99 10.72
C THR A 311 -6.14 -0.56 10.63
N LEU A 312 -6.89 -0.12 11.63
CA LEU A 312 -7.48 1.22 11.68
C LEU A 312 -7.02 1.95 12.93
N SER A 313 -6.77 3.25 12.83
CA SER A 313 -6.62 4.12 14.01
C SER A 313 -8.00 4.46 14.58
N ASP A 314 -8.03 5.20 15.68
CA ASP A 314 -9.25 5.79 16.22
C ASP A 314 -9.57 7.14 15.56
N GLU A 315 -8.92 7.47 14.46
CA GLU A 315 -9.21 8.66 13.65
C GLU A 315 -10.37 8.41 12.67
N GLU A 316 -10.79 9.45 11.97
CA GLU A 316 -11.81 9.32 10.93
C GLU A 316 -11.20 8.68 9.68
N HIS A 317 -11.87 7.65 9.17
CA HIS A 317 -11.52 6.93 7.96
C HIS A 317 -12.58 7.15 6.89
N THR A 318 -12.19 7.00 5.63
CA THR A 318 -13.10 7.15 4.49
C THR A 318 -13.08 5.91 3.61
N LEU A 319 -14.27 5.33 3.37
CA LEU A 319 -14.46 4.29 2.37
C LEU A 319 -15.17 4.86 1.15
N VAL A 320 -14.48 4.88 0.03
CA VAL A 320 -15.05 5.22 -1.29
C VAL A 320 -15.59 3.95 -1.93
N VAL A 321 -16.85 3.97 -2.36
CA VAL A 321 -17.54 2.82 -2.93
C VAL A 321 -18.03 3.16 -4.33
N ASP A 322 -17.47 2.49 -5.33
CA ASP A 322 -17.95 2.57 -6.72
C ASP A 322 -19.05 1.53 -6.93
N LEU A 323 -20.29 2.01 -6.91
CA LEU A 323 -21.50 1.21 -7.13
C LEU A 323 -21.82 1.12 -8.63
N PRO A 324 -21.78 -0.08 -9.23
CA PRO A 324 -22.29 -0.28 -10.58
C PRO A 324 -23.79 0.03 -10.68
N ARG A 325 -24.27 0.18 -11.90
CA ARG A 325 -25.70 0.43 -12.18
C ARG A 325 -26.60 -0.58 -11.44
N ARG A 326 -27.58 -0.07 -10.69
CA ARG A 326 -28.54 -0.86 -9.87
C ARG A 326 -27.93 -1.66 -8.72
N ALA A 327 -26.63 -1.50 -8.43
CA ALA A 327 -26.05 -2.01 -7.21
C ALA A 327 -26.41 -1.10 -6.03
N GLY A 328 -26.19 -1.58 -4.82
CA GLY A 328 -26.23 -0.73 -3.64
C GLY A 328 -25.59 -1.39 -2.43
N ILE A 329 -25.38 -0.57 -1.42
CA ILE A 329 -24.72 -0.89 -0.17
C ILE A 329 -25.64 -0.50 0.98
N ASP A 330 -25.80 -1.43 1.92
CA ASP A 330 -26.62 -1.30 3.12
C ASP A 330 -25.75 -0.81 4.27
N SER A 331 -24.71 -1.56 4.59
CA SER A 331 -23.84 -1.25 5.72
C SER A 331 -22.44 -1.82 5.59
N LEU A 332 -21.53 -1.25 6.35
CA LEU A 332 -20.23 -1.81 6.68
C LEU A 332 -20.29 -2.38 8.10
N GLN A 333 -19.58 -3.47 8.32
CA GLN A 333 -19.44 -4.07 9.63
C GLN A 333 -17.96 -4.21 9.98
N LEU A 334 -17.57 -3.59 11.09
CA LEU A 334 -16.25 -3.70 11.69
C LEU A 334 -16.32 -4.70 12.85
N THR A 335 -15.72 -5.88 12.66
CA THR A 335 -15.61 -6.87 13.75
C THR A 335 -14.20 -6.82 14.33
N PRO A 336 -14.00 -6.36 15.58
CA PRO A 336 -12.68 -6.27 16.17
C PRO A 336 -12.05 -7.66 16.30
N LEU A 337 -10.78 -7.78 15.96
CA LEU A 337 -9.97 -8.98 16.18
C LEU A 337 -9.19 -8.84 17.49
N ASP A 338 -9.04 -9.95 18.21
CA ASP A 338 -8.22 -10.00 19.41
C ASP A 338 -6.75 -10.03 19.04
N ILE A 339 -6.10 -8.87 19.12
CA ILE A 339 -4.67 -8.69 18.87
C ILE A 339 -3.85 -8.63 20.16
N SER A 340 -4.42 -9.03 21.30
CA SER A 340 -3.69 -9.01 22.57
C SER A 340 -2.35 -9.74 22.47
N GLN A 341 -1.37 -9.27 23.24
CA GLN A 341 -0.04 -9.88 23.32
C GLN A 341 -0.10 -11.41 23.44
N GLU A 342 -0.94 -11.96 24.33
CA GLU A 342 -1.08 -13.42 24.52
C GLU A 342 -1.49 -14.12 23.23
N THR A 343 -2.54 -13.64 22.57
CA THR A 343 -3.07 -14.22 21.34
C THR A 343 -2.08 -14.07 20.18
N SER A 344 -1.49 -12.89 20.00
CA SER A 344 -0.53 -12.62 18.94
C SER A 344 0.74 -13.48 19.07
N LEU A 345 1.25 -13.65 20.29
CA LEU A 345 2.41 -14.52 20.55
C LEU A 345 2.08 -16.00 20.35
N ALA A 346 0.91 -16.44 20.81
CA ALA A 346 0.46 -17.82 20.62
C ALA A 346 0.34 -18.18 19.14
N LEU A 347 -0.18 -17.26 18.31
CA LEU A 347 -0.37 -17.49 16.88
C LEU A 347 0.95 -17.45 16.10
N THR A 348 1.87 -16.56 16.47
CA THR A 348 3.20 -16.48 15.84
C THR A 348 4.18 -17.55 16.34
N GLY A 349 3.90 -18.18 17.48
CA GLY A 349 4.82 -19.12 18.13
C GLY A 349 6.05 -18.44 18.73
N LEU A 350 6.05 -17.11 18.88
CA LEU A 350 7.10 -16.38 19.57
C LEU A 350 6.99 -16.63 21.08
N ASP A 351 7.98 -17.31 21.63
CA ASP A 351 8.03 -17.66 23.05
C ASP A 351 8.52 -16.47 23.89
N MET A 352 7.73 -16.05 24.88
CA MET A 352 8.15 -15.05 25.86
C MET A 352 9.23 -15.62 26.77
N ARG A 353 10.47 -15.45 26.35
CA ARG A 353 11.58 -15.46 27.30
C ARG A 353 11.46 -14.19 28.14
N SER A 354 11.67 -14.32 29.44
CA SER A 354 11.61 -13.18 30.37
C SER A 354 12.45 -12.00 29.86
N GLY A 355 11.83 -10.83 29.72
CA GLY A 355 12.49 -9.61 29.26
C GLY A 355 12.11 -9.21 27.83
N ARG A 356 12.88 -8.28 27.27
CA ARG A 356 12.69 -7.73 25.91
C ARG A 356 13.41 -8.57 24.85
N PRO A 357 12.98 -8.51 23.58
CA PRO A 357 13.71 -9.15 22.48
C PRO A 357 15.12 -8.56 22.33
N GLY A 358 16.11 -9.44 22.19
CA GLY A 358 17.50 -9.08 21.89
C GLY A 358 17.81 -9.20 20.39
N GLY A 359 19.03 -8.81 20.01
CA GLY A 359 19.48 -8.88 18.61
C GLY A 359 19.44 -10.29 18.02
N ILE A 360 19.78 -11.32 18.81
CA ILE A 360 19.77 -12.71 18.34
C ILE A 360 18.34 -13.17 18.00
N GLU A 361 17.36 -12.79 18.83
CA GLU A 361 15.95 -13.09 18.59
C GLU A 361 15.43 -12.39 17.33
N VAL A 362 15.76 -11.11 17.15
CA VAL A 362 15.41 -10.30 15.98
C VAL A 362 16.00 -10.89 14.69
N ASP A 363 17.31 -11.20 14.69
CA ASP A 363 17.99 -11.79 13.52
C ASP A 363 17.37 -13.15 13.14
N ARG A 364 17.02 -13.97 14.12
CA ARG A 364 16.35 -15.26 13.87
C ARG A 364 14.98 -15.07 13.26
N LEU A 365 14.18 -14.15 13.80
CA LEU A 365 12.85 -13.85 13.28
C LEU A 365 12.95 -13.38 11.83
N ILE A 366 13.82 -12.42 11.53
CA ILE A 366 14.03 -11.92 10.16
C ILE A 366 14.39 -13.06 9.20
N ASN A 367 15.31 -13.93 9.58
CA ASN A 367 15.69 -15.06 8.73
C ASN A 367 14.52 -16.03 8.49
N LEU A 368 13.65 -16.24 9.49
CA LEU A 368 12.43 -17.03 9.31
C LEU A 368 11.42 -16.33 8.40
N LEU A 369 11.20 -15.03 8.59
CA LEU A 369 10.30 -14.23 7.75
C LEU A 369 10.74 -14.27 6.28
N ARG A 370 12.04 -14.19 5.99
CA ARG A 370 12.57 -14.30 4.63
C ARG A 370 12.24 -15.65 3.97
N ILE A 371 12.24 -16.73 4.73
CA ILE A 371 11.92 -18.08 4.22
C ILE A 371 10.42 -18.25 4.02
N LEU A 372 9.62 -17.66 4.91
CA LEU A 372 8.16 -17.77 4.93
C LEU A 372 7.46 -16.66 4.13
N ALA A 373 8.20 -15.68 3.62
CA ALA A 373 7.65 -14.55 2.92
C ALA A 373 6.76 -15.04 1.78
N PRO A 374 5.49 -14.58 1.72
CA PRO A 374 4.65 -14.89 0.58
C PRO A 374 5.32 -14.35 -0.70
N GLU A 375 5.17 -15.06 -1.82
CA GLU A 375 5.49 -14.48 -3.13
C GLU A 375 4.59 -13.23 -3.30
N ARG A 376 5.17 -12.04 -3.13
CA ARG A 376 4.49 -10.74 -3.25
C ARG A 376 4.80 -10.09 -4.59
#